data_AF-A0A392QST8-F1
#
_entry.id   AF-A0A392QST8-F1
#
_cell.length_a   1.000
_cell.length_b   1.000
_cell.length_c   1.000
_cell.angle_alpha   90.00
_cell.angle_beta   90.00
_cell.angle_gamma   90.00
#
_symmetry.space_group_name_H-M   'P 1'
#
loop_
_entity.id
_entity.type
_entity.pdbx_description
1 polymer ?
#
loop_
_entity_poly.entity_id
_entity_poly.type
_entity_poly.pdbx_seq_one_letter_code
_entity_poly.pdbx_strand_id
1 'polypeptide(L)' 'MSSLSRELVFLILQFLDEEKFKETVHKLEQESGFFFNMKYFEDEVHNGNWDEVEKYLSGFTKVDDN' A
#
# COMPACT_ATOMS: atom_id res chain seq x y z
N MET A 1 2.20 -4.22 -16.72
CA MET A 1 0.77 -4.61 -16.71
C MET A 1 0.02 -3.74 -17.70
N SER A 2 -1.14 -4.20 -18.23
CA SER A 2 -1.99 -3.35 -19.07
C SER A 2 -2.64 -2.23 -18.24
N SER A 3 -3.06 -1.13 -18.88
CA SER A 3 -3.80 -0.03 -18.21
C SER A 3 -5.01 -0.56 -17.42
N LEU A 4 -5.70 -1.54 -18.01
CA LEU A 4 -6.90 -2.16 -17.43
C LEU A 4 -6.63 -2.87 -16.10
N SER A 5 -5.53 -3.62 -15.99
CA SER A 5 -5.20 -4.32 -14.73
C SER A 5 -4.93 -3.33 -13.60
N ARG A 6 -4.32 -2.18 -13.90
CA ARG A 6 -4.08 -1.13 -12.91
C ARG A 6 -5.39 -0.49 -12.44
N GLU A 7 -6.28 -0.14 -13.37
CA GLU A 7 -7.60 0.41 -13.06
C GLU A 7 -8.44 -0.55 -12.20
N LEU A 8 -8.39 -1.85 -12.51
CA LEU A 8 -9.09 -2.87 -11.71
C LEU A 8 -8.58 -2.92 -10.27
N VAL A 9 -7.26 -2.79 -10.03
CA VAL A 9 -6.71 -2.74 -8.67
C VAL A 9 -7.24 -1.53 -7.91
N PHE A 10 -7.37 -0.36 -8.55
CA PHE A 10 -7.98 0.82 -7.89
C PHE A 10 -9.44 0.60 -7.50
N LEU A 11 -10.23 -0.05 -8.36
CA LEU A 11 -11.62 -0.40 -8.02
C LEU A 11 -11.69 -1.38 -6.84
N ILE A 12 -10.78 -2.34 -6.76
CA ILE A 12 -10.68 -3.26 -5.62
C ILE A 12 -10.27 -2.51 -4.36
N LEU A 13 -9.28 -1.62 -4.41
CA LEU A 13 -8.87 -0.80 -3.27
C LEU A 13 -10.04 0.03 -2.72
N GLN A 14 -10.82 0.64 -3.60
CA GLN A 14 -12.03 1.38 -3.20
C GLN A 14 -13.03 0.49 -2.47
N PHE A 15 -13.35 -0.69 -3.04
CA PHE A 15 -14.26 -1.65 -2.41
C PHE A 15 -13.77 -2.08 -1.02
N LEU A 16 -12.47 -2.40 -0.89
CA LEU A 16 -11.89 -2.84 0.38
C LEU A 16 -11.95 -1.75 1.46
N ASP A 17 -11.77 -0.48 1.09
CA ASP A 17 -11.89 0.66 2.00
C ASP A 17 -13.34 0.89 2.45
N GLU A 18 -14.29 0.85 1.51
CA GLU A 18 -15.74 0.98 1.79
C GLU A 18 -16.24 -0.10 2.77
N GLU A 19 -15.79 -1.34 2.60
CA GLU A 19 -16.10 -2.47 3.48
C GLU A 19 -15.22 -2.53 4.75
N LYS A 20 -14.28 -1.59 4.91
CA LYS A 20 -13.38 -1.44 6.07
C LYS A 20 -12.40 -2.61 6.27
N PHE A 21 -11.98 -3.28 5.19
CA PHE A 21 -10.95 -4.32 5.22
C PHE A 21 -9.53 -3.74 5.23
N LYS A 22 -9.21 -2.96 6.28
CA LYS A 22 -7.99 -2.14 6.35
C LYS A 22 -6.69 -2.90 6.10
N GLU A 23 -6.50 -4.06 6.72
CA GLU A 23 -5.29 -4.86 6.50
C GLU A 23 -5.14 -5.33 5.04
N THR A 24 -6.26 -5.67 4.41
CA THR A 24 -6.26 -6.12 3.00
C THR A 24 -5.99 -4.95 2.06
N VAL A 25 -6.49 -3.75 2.36
CA VAL A 25 -6.17 -2.52 1.62
C VAL A 25 -4.65 -2.32 1.58
N HIS A 26 -4.00 -2.28 2.74
CA HIS A 26 -2.58 -1.97 2.82
C HIS A 26 -1.69 -3.08 2.25
N LYS A 27 -2.09 -4.35 2.37
CA LYS A 27 -1.42 -5.45 1.68
C LYS A 27 -1.51 -5.33 0.16
N LEU A 28 -2.68 -4.98 -0.38
CA LEU A 28 -2.84 -4.81 -1.83
C LEU A 28 -2.09 -3.58 -2.35
N GLU A 29 -2.08 -2.47 -1.60
CA GLU A 29 -1.24 -1.31 -1.89
C GLU A 29 0.24 -1.71 -1.99
N GLN A 30 0.75 -2.43 -0.97
CA GLN A 30 2.13 -2.91 -0.89
C GLN A 30 2.50 -3.88 -2.03
N GLU A 31 1.69 -4.92 -2.25
CA GLU A 31 2.01 -5.96 -3.24
C GLU A 31 1.86 -5.47 -4.69
N SER A 32 0.94 -4.54 -4.94
CA SER A 32 0.74 -3.99 -6.28
C SER A 32 1.70 -2.84 -6.60
N GLY A 33 2.14 -2.08 -5.59
CA GLY A 33 2.97 -0.88 -5.76
C GLY A 33 2.26 0.26 -6.50
N PHE A 34 0.93 0.22 -6.68
CA PHE A 34 0.21 1.19 -7.52
C PHE A 34 -0.25 2.46 -6.80
N PHE A 35 -0.43 2.39 -5.48
CA PHE A 35 -0.88 3.49 -4.65
C PHE A 35 -0.18 3.45 -3.30
N PHE A 36 0.54 4.53 -2.96
CA PHE A 36 1.20 4.70 -1.67
C PHE A 36 0.30 5.50 -0.74
N ASN A 37 -0.12 4.90 0.36
CA ASN A 37 -1.02 5.51 1.34
C ASN A 37 -0.22 6.30 2.39
N MET A 38 -0.02 7.59 2.12
CA MET A 38 0.71 8.50 3.01
C MET A 38 0.14 8.52 4.43
N LYS A 39 -1.18 8.47 4.57
CA LYS A 39 -1.82 8.51 5.89
C LYS A 39 -1.49 7.27 6.70
N TYR A 40 -1.63 6.08 6.11
CA TYR A 40 -1.26 4.83 6.76
C TYR A 40 0.22 4.82 7.14
N PHE A 41 1.10 5.22 6.22
CA PHE A 41 2.52 5.32 6.48
C PHE A 41 2.86 6.28 7.64
N GLU A 42 2.29 7.48 7.65
CA GLU A 42 2.46 8.46 8.74
C GLU A 42 1.98 7.91 10.08
N ASP A 43 0.82 7.22 10.10
CA ASP A 43 0.27 6.60 11.29
C ASP A 43 1.23 5.50 11.84
N GLU A 44 1.75 4.61 10.99
CA GLU A 44 2.71 3.56 11.38
C GLU A 44 4.03 4.13 11.89
N VAL A 45 4.55 5.18 11.24
CA VAL A 45 5.75 5.91 11.68
C VAL A 45 5.52 6.57 13.04
N HIS A 46 4.36 7.21 13.24
CA HIS A 46 4.03 7.89 14.50
C HIS A 46 3.86 6.90 15.65
N ASN A 47 3.32 5.72 15.37
CA ASN A 47 3.18 4.63 16.33
C ASN A 47 4.49 3.89 16.63
N GLY A 48 5.55 4.12 15.83
CA GLY A 48 6.86 3.47 15.99
C GLY A 48 6.91 2.03 15.49
N ASN A 49 6.01 1.65 14.58
CA ASN A 49 5.91 0.29 14.02
C ASN A 49 6.91 0.09 12.87
N TRP A 50 8.21 0.24 13.17
CA TRP A 50 9.27 0.29 12.14
C TRP A 50 9.34 -0.94 11.23
N ASP A 51 9.04 -2.14 11.75
CA ASP A 51 9.00 -3.37 10.95
C ASP A 51 7.92 -3.29 9.85
N GLU A 52 6.75 -2.72 10.17
CA GLU A 52 5.68 -2.55 9.18
C GLU A 52 5.98 -1.39 8.22
N VAL A 53 6.59 -0.31 8.71
CA VAL A 53 7.06 0.81 7.88
C VAL A 53 8.03 0.32 6.79
N GLU A 54 9.05 -0.45 7.18
CA GLU A 54 10.03 -1.00 6.23
C GLU A 54 9.37 -1.98 5.25
N LYS A 55 8.54 -2.88 5.78
CA LYS A 55 7.79 -3.83 4.97
C LYS A 55 6.89 -3.12 3.95
N TYR A 56 6.09 -2.15 4.36
CA TYR A 56 5.22 -1.39 3.46
C TYR A 56 6.02 -0.63 2.40
N LEU A 57 7.09 0.08 2.79
CA LEU A 57 7.93 0.86 1.88
C LEU A 57 8.61 -0.02 0.83
N SER A 58 8.99 -1.25 1.18
CA SER A 58 9.63 -2.21 0.26
C SER A 58 8.76 -2.59 -0.95
N GLY A 59 7.44 -2.36 -0.88
CA GLY A 59 6.52 -2.57 -2.01
C GLY A 59 6.64 -1.51 -3.11
N PHE A 60 7.31 -0.38 -2.85
CA PHE A 60 7.35 0.78 -3.75
C PHE A 60 8.75 1.15 -4.21
N THR A 61 9.77 0.87 -3.40
CA THR A 61 11.17 1.19 -3.70
C THR A 61 12.10 0.24 -2.94
N LYS A 62 13.30 0.02 -3.47
CA LYS A 62 14.36 -0.74 -2.81
C LYS A 62 15.43 0.21 -2.27
N VAL A 63 16.12 -0.23 -1.22
CA VAL A 63 17.25 0.50 -0.62
C VAL A 63 18.35 0.81 -1.64
N ASP A 64 18.51 -0.05 -2.65
CA ASP A 64 19.55 0.06 -3.68
C ASP A 64 19.13 0.85 -4.93
N ASP A 65 17.96 1.47 -4.97
CA ASP A 65 17.43 2.14 -6.17
C ASP A 65 18.05 3.54 -6.45
N ASN A 66 19.15 3.92 -5.78
CA ASN A 66 19.84 5.23 -5.92
C ASN A 66 21.29 5.13 -6.38
#